data_AF-A0A2A3C4U2-F1
#
_entry.id   AF-A0A2A3C4U2-F1
#
_cell.length_a   1.000
_cell.length_b   1.000
_cell.length_c   1.000
_cell.angle_alpha   90.00
_cell.angle_beta   90.00
_cell.angle_gamma   90.00
#
_symmetry.space_group_name_H-M   'P 1'
#
loop_
_entity.id
_entity.type
_entity.pdbx_description
1 polymer ?
#
loop_
_entity_poly.entity_id
_entity_poly.type
_entity_poly.pdbx_seq_one_letter_code
_entity_poly.pdbx_strand_id
1 'polypeptide(L)' 'MANSSAMDVEIIRSALHTEICGSNLPESERLVHAAKLIQEFTGSHTVDPELLNWIVRNEKPQR' A
#
# COMPACT_ATOMS: atom_id res chain seq x y z
N MET A 1 -6.25 -5.70 25.94
CA MET A 1 -6.88 -4.78 24.98
C MET A 1 -5.98 -4.71 23.76
N ALA A 2 -6.50 -5.01 22.58
CA ALA A 2 -5.75 -5.40 21.40
C ALA A 2 -4.90 -4.25 20.83
N ASN A 3 -3.57 -4.32 21.02
CA ASN A 3 -2.58 -3.54 20.25
C ASN A 3 -2.27 -4.16 18.87
N SER A 4 -3.01 -5.21 18.48
CA SER A 4 -2.79 -5.99 17.25
C SER A 4 -2.94 -5.11 16.00
N SER A 5 -3.95 -4.24 15.97
CA SER A 5 -4.34 -3.51 14.76
C SER A 5 -3.24 -2.60 14.18
N ALA A 6 -2.45 -1.92 15.00
CA ALA A 6 -1.41 -1.02 14.48
C ALA A 6 -0.19 -1.79 13.94
N MET A 7 0.16 -2.90 14.60
CA MET A 7 1.26 -3.75 14.18
C MET A 7 0.89 -4.52 12.90
N ASP A 8 -0.34 -5.00 12.81
CA ASP A 8 -0.86 -5.69 11.62
C ASP A 8 -0.87 -4.76 10.40
N VAL A 9 -1.28 -3.50 10.58
CA VAL A 9 -1.23 -2.48 9.51
C VAL A 9 0.20 -2.23 9.04
N GLU A 10 1.15 -2.12 9.96
CA GLU A 10 2.55 -1.87 9.62
C GLU A 10 3.21 -3.06 8.91
N ILE A 11 2.84 -4.28 9.28
CA ILE A 11 3.28 -5.52 8.61
C ILE A 11 2.72 -5.57 7.19
N ILE A 12 1.43 -5.35 7.01
CA ILE A 12 0.78 -5.35 5.68
C ILE A 12 1.39 -4.26 4.79
N ARG A 13 1.59 -3.06 5.34
CA ARG A 13 2.24 -1.94 4.65
C ARG A 13 3.64 -2.29 4.18
N SER A 14 4.45 -2.90 5.05
CA SER A 14 5.82 -3.29 4.73
C SER A 14 5.88 -4.38 3.66
N ALA A 15 4.97 -5.35 3.71
CA ALA A 15 4.85 -6.39 2.71
C ALA A 15 4.47 -5.81 1.34
N LEU A 16 3.44 -4.95 1.30
CA LEU A 16 3.01 -4.26 0.08
C LEU A 16 4.12 -3.38 -0.50
N HIS A 17 4.78 -2.55 0.32
CA HIS A 17 5.88 -1.70 -0.14
C HIS A 17 7.02 -2.55 -0.72
N THR A 18 7.36 -3.69 -0.09
CA THR A 18 8.39 -4.60 -0.62
C THR A 18 8.01 -5.17 -1.98
N GLU A 19 6.78 -5.65 -2.13
CA GLU A 19 6.30 -6.20 -3.41
C GLU A 19 6.28 -5.13 -4.51
N ILE A 20 5.73 -3.94 -4.19
CA ILE A 20 5.56 -2.86 -5.16
C ILE A 20 6.92 -2.25 -5.55
N CYS A 21 7.80 -1.94 -4.60
CA CYS A 21 9.09 -1.30 -4.86
C CYS A 21 10.20 -2.29 -5.25
N GLY A 22 10.06 -3.57 -4.88
CA GLY A 22 10.95 -4.64 -5.31
C GLY A 22 10.68 -5.10 -6.75
N SER A 23 9.49 -4.79 -7.29
CA SER A 23 9.19 -4.98 -8.70
C SER A 23 10.04 -4.04 -9.57
N ASN A 24 10.57 -4.54 -10.69
CA ASN A 24 11.37 -3.75 -11.64
C ASN A 24 10.48 -2.87 -12.54
N LEU A 25 9.36 -2.37 -11.99
CA LEU A 25 8.35 -1.59 -12.70
C LEU A 25 8.72 -0.09 -12.69
N PRO A 26 8.42 0.65 -13.78
CA PRO A 26 8.42 2.11 -13.80
C PRO A 26 7.50 2.70 -12.73
N GLU A 27 7.80 3.91 -12.23
CA GLU A 27 6.99 4.56 -11.17
C GLU A 27 5.50 4.70 -11.56
N SER A 28 5.22 5.04 -12.82
CA SER A 28 3.86 5.13 -13.35
C SER A 28 3.10 3.80 -13.30
N GLU A 29 3.81 2.68 -13.42
CA GLU A 29 3.24 1.34 -13.37
C GLU A 29 3.15 0.80 -11.93
N ARG A 30 4.03 1.25 -11.04
CA ARG A 30 3.98 0.88 -9.61
C ARG A 30 2.69 1.33 -8.94
N LEU A 31 2.20 2.53 -9.23
CA LEU A 31 0.93 3.01 -8.66
C LEU A 31 -0.26 2.16 -9.13
N VAL A 32 -0.27 1.76 -10.41
CA VAL A 32 -1.32 0.89 -10.98
C VAL A 32 -1.23 -0.52 -10.38
N HIS A 33 -0.03 -1.04 -10.22
CA HIS A 33 0.21 -2.35 -9.62
C HIS A 33 -0.18 -2.38 -8.13
N ALA A 34 0.20 -1.34 -7.39
CA ALA A 34 -0.18 -1.14 -5.99
C ALA A 34 -1.71 -1.07 -5.82
N ALA A 35 -2.40 -0.35 -6.70
CA ALA A 35 -3.86 -0.27 -6.67
C ALA A 35 -4.48 -1.66 -6.84
N LYS A 36 -4.02 -2.45 -7.82
CA LYS A 36 -4.52 -3.83 -8.03
C LYS A 36 -4.29 -4.72 -6.80
N LEU A 37 -3.08 -4.74 -6.24
CA LEU A 37 -2.76 -5.53 -5.06
C LEU A 37 -3.65 -5.19 -3.87
N ILE A 38 -3.89 -3.89 -3.62
CA ILE A 38 -4.76 -3.47 -2.52
C ILE A 38 -6.21 -3.86 -2.78
N GLN A 39 -6.70 -3.74 -4.02
CA GLN A 39 -8.06 -4.19 -4.38
C GLN A 39 -8.22 -5.70 -4.18
N GLU A 40 -7.24 -6.50 -4.61
CA GLU A 40 -7.24 -7.96 -4.43
C GLU A 40 -7.20 -8.36 -2.94
N PHE A 41 -6.39 -7.66 -2.14
CA PHE A 41 -6.23 -7.96 -0.71
C PHE A 41 -7.43 -7.52 0.14
N THR A 42 -8.09 -6.43 -0.23
CA THR A 42 -9.19 -5.84 0.56
C THR A 42 -10.58 -6.14 0.01
N GLY A 43 -10.69 -6.56 -1.26
CA GLY A 43 -11.95 -6.65 -1.99
C GLY A 43 -12.59 -5.28 -2.32
N SER A 44 -11.94 -4.17 -1.95
CA SER A 44 -12.43 -2.82 -2.26
C SER A 44 -12.18 -2.50 -3.72
N HIS A 45 -13.17 -1.91 -4.40
CA HIS A 45 -13.01 -1.45 -5.78
C HIS A 45 -12.41 -0.03 -5.87
N THR A 46 -12.43 0.70 -4.76
CA THR A 46 -11.90 2.07 -4.65
C THR A 46 -10.72 2.08 -3.70
N VAL A 47 -9.57 2.48 -4.21
CA VAL A 47 -8.35 2.69 -3.42
C VAL A 47 -8.06 4.18 -3.38
N ASP A 48 -7.84 4.70 -2.18
CA ASP A 48 -7.48 6.10 -1.97
C ASP A 48 -6.10 6.39 -2.61
N PRO A 49 -6.00 7.37 -3.53
CA PRO A 49 -4.72 7.78 -4.10
C PRO A 49 -3.68 8.23 -3.07
N GLU A 50 -4.09 8.83 -1.95
CA GLU A 50 -3.17 9.22 -0.88
C GLU A 50 -2.62 8.02 -0.14
N LEU A 51 -3.45 6.98 0.08
CA LEU A 51 -3.01 5.71 0.64
C LEU A 51 -1.98 5.03 -0.26
N LEU A 52 -2.21 5.05 -1.58
CA LEU A 52 -1.25 4.53 -2.56
C LEU A 52 0.08 5.28 -2.51
N ASN A 53 0.03 6.60 -2.49
CA ASN A 53 1.23 7.42 -2.36
C ASN A 53 1.98 7.13 -1.05
N TRP A 54 1.27 6.96 0.07
CA TRP A 54 1.91 6.61 1.33
C TRP A 54 2.60 5.24 1.28
N ILE A 55 1.96 4.25 0.66
CA ILE A 55 2.53 2.90 0.55
C ILE A 55 3.73 2.89 -0.40
N VAL A 56 3.70 3.65 -1.50
CA VAL A 56 4.77 3.63 -2.52
C VAL A 56 5.93 4.58 -2.16
N ARG A 57 5.62 5.78 -1.67
CA ARG A 57 6.60 6.85 -1.42
C ARG A 57 7.03 6.92 0.04
N ASN A 58 6.38 6.18 0.93
CA ASN A 58 6.62 6.21 2.37
C ASN A 58 6.30 7.60 2.99
N GLU A 59 5.56 8.45 2.28
CA GLU A 59 5.15 9.79 2.70
C GLU A 59 3.79 9.71 3.41
N LYS A 60 3.73 10.00 4.71
CA LYS A 60 2.47 9.91 5.46
C LYS A 60 1.38 10.76 4.78
N PRO A 61 0.13 10.27 4.67
CA PRO A 61 -0.98 11.07 4.18
C PRO A 61 -1.06 12.33 5.05
N GLN A 62 -1.05 13.51 4.42
CA GLN A 62 -1.22 14.75 5.16
C GLN A 62 -2.71 14.88 5.51
N ARG A 63 -3.05 14.47 6.73
CA ARG A 63 -4.38 14.68 7.32
C ARG A 63 -4.74 16.16 7.42
#